data_AF-R6MXM5-F1
#
_entry.id   AF-R6MXM5-F1
#
_cell.length_a   1.000
_cell.length_b   1.000
_cell.length_c   1.000
_cell.angle_alpha   90.00
_cell.angle_beta   90.00
_cell.angle_gamma   90.00
#
_symmetry.space_group_name_H-M   'P 1'
#
loop_
_entity.id
_entity.type
_entity.pdbx_description
1 polymer ?
#
loop_
_entity_poly.entity_id
_entity_poly.type
_entity_poly.pdbx_seq_one_letter_code
_entity_poly.pdbx_strand_id
1 'polypeptide(L)'
;MAAVFDGDYIYIYMKEKSENASDGAAGSSGSYASGKYEIKTDTDRRTVLDIKLVNGKCEVSVSDYVKNQMGGNSMTAEYSNRQYEIAVPVSAVKQYNESLSFGYYLSSSPLVSNIVNIDKNSSHGAINNRFSGIAYDGSFGDWDDYAHTIIEYSTQGGVGDDSEAALYASDGYIYGHVKSFLHKTTDGRNEFSPFTLRANSNDKTSISFRFVTVDSDGNIDWNPKITNLSEGNHEFTLVDIGSWTTYKNVSDEGFIDYGKITISAGSTCDEMEYEVDMKKLAKKFDIEINEMKVVEAKYINIGDEWVTYAGTSTGPVAGVAISCLTVAGVLLYRKRKVNNVVKTA
;
A
#
# COMPACT_ATOMS: atom_id res chain seq x y z
N MET A 1 0.20 -26.67 -12.61
CA MET A 1 -0.66 -25.50 -12.36
C MET A 1 -0.76 -24.74 -13.66
N ALA A 2 -1.92 -24.18 -13.95
CA ALA A 2 -2.15 -23.34 -15.12
C ALA A 2 -3.08 -22.20 -14.73
N ALA A 3 -2.97 -21.07 -15.43
CA ALA A 3 -3.93 -19.98 -15.32
C ALA A 3 -4.20 -19.39 -16.70
N VAL A 4 -5.44 -18.97 -16.93
CA VAL A 4 -5.90 -18.34 -18.17
C VAL A 4 -6.72 -17.12 -17.81
N PHE A 5 -6.55 -16.04 -18.56
CA PHE A 5 -7.31 -14.82 -18.36
C PHE A 5 -8.04 -14.46 -19.66
N ASP A 6 -9.37 -14.45 -19.62
CA ASP A 6 -10.23 -14.26 -20.80
C ASP A 6 -10.80 -12.85 -20.98
N GLY A 7 -10.41 -11.92 -20.11
CA GLY A 7 -10.91 -10.55 -20.07
C GLY A 7 -11.87 -10.30 -18.92
N ASP A 8 -12.76 -11.25 -18.61
CA ASP A 8 -13.75 -11.12 -17.54
C ASP A 8 -13.37 -11.92 -16.29
N TYR A 9 -12.68 -13.05 -16.46
CA TYR A 9 -12.29 -13.96 -15.40
C TYR A 9 -10.87 -14.48 -15.57
N ILE A 10 -10.21 -14.68 -14.44
CA ILE A 10 -8.96 -15.42 -14.31
C ILE A 10 -9.31 -16.81 -13.81
N TYR A 11 -9.10 -17.81 -14.67
CA TYR A 11 -9.27 -19.21 -14.34
C TYR A 11 -7.95 -19.79 -13.85
N ILE A 12 -7.96 -20.41 -12.67
CA ILE A 12 -6.80 -20.99 -12.01
C ILE A 12 -7.05 -22.48 -11.84
N TYR A 13 -6.13 -23.29 -12.36
CA TYR A 13 -6.17 -24.75 -12.30
C TYR A 13 -4.99 -25.28 -11.49
N MET A 14 -5.28 -25.90 -10.36
CA MET A 14 -4.28 -26.50 -9.47
C MET A 14 -4.52 -27.99 -9.32
N LYS A 15 -3.45 -28.78 -9.33
CA LYS A 15 -3.51 -30.22 -9.10
C LYS A 15 -2.54 -30.58 -7.98
N GLU A 16 -3.02 -31.32 -7.00
CA GLU A 16 -2.18 -31.82 -5.92
C GLU A 16 -1.24 -32.93 -6.42
N LYS A 17 -0.02 -33.02 -5.87
CA LYS A 17 0.92 -34.12 -6.16
C LYS A 17 0.53 -35.41 -5.42
N SER A 18 0.60 -36.58 -6.06
CA SER A 18 0.28 -37.91 -5.49
C SER A 18 1.49 -38.54 -4.77
N GLU A 19 1.40 -39.54 -3.87
CA GLU A 19 0.38 -40.57 -3.58
C GLU A 19 -0.02 -40.66 -2.08
N ASN A 20 0.62 -39.88 -1.20
CA ASN A 20 0.43 -39.94 0.26
C ASN A 20 -0.06 -38.62 0.89
N ALA A 21 -0.47 -37.65 0.07
CA ALA A 21 -0.94 -36.36 0.56
C ALA A 21 -2.44 -36.42 0.90
N SER A 22 -2.82 -35.83 2.03
CA SER A 22 -4.22 -35.56 2.36
C SER A 22 -4.84 -34.62 1.33
N ASP A 23 -6.11 -34.85 1.00
CA ASP A 23 -6.93 -33.87 0.27
C ASP A 23 -6.87 -32.51 0.97
N GLY A 24 -6.92 -31.42 0.21
CA GLY A 24 -6.95 -30.08 0.80
C GLY A 24 -5.58 -29.41 0.89
N ALA A 25 -4.56 -29.94 0.20
CA ALA A 25 -3.19 -29.45 0.30
C ALA A 25 -3.07 -27.98 -0.10
N ALA A 26 -3.88 -27.51 -1.06
CA ALA A 26 -3.85 -26.10 -1.47
C ALA A 26 -4.19 -25.16 -0.30
N GLY A 27 -5.17 -25.53 0.54
CA GLY A 27 -5.59 -24.72 1.68
C GLY A 27 -4.70 -24.79 2.92
N SER A 28 -3.64 -25.59 2.86
CA SER A 28 -2.59 -25.65 3.88
C SER A 28 -1.20 -25.35 3.30
N SER A 29 -1.15 -24.81 2.07
CA SER A 29 0.09 -24.41 1.40
C SER A 29 0.41 -22.93 1.66
N GLY A 30 1.63 -22.53 1.30
CA GLY A 30 2.13 -21.17 1.52
C GLY A 30 2.70 -20.96 2.92
N SER A 31 3.09 -19.72 3.21
CA SER A 31 3.64 -19.34 4.51
C SER A 31 2.66 -19.67 5.64
N TYR A 32 3.20 -20.29 6.70
CA TYR A 32 2.45 -20.71 7.89
C TYR A 32 1.25 -21.64 7.63
N ALA A 33 1.28 -22.37 6.51
CA ALA A 33 0.18 -23.26 6.10
C ALA A 33 -1.19 -22.53 6.02
N SER A 34 -1.16 -21.28 5.58
CA SER A 34 -2.31 -20.37 5.62
C SER A 34 -3.33 -20.61 4.51
N GLY A 35 -2.95 -21.27 3.41
CA GLY A 35 -3.81 -21.35 2.21
C GLY A 35 -3.93 -20.02 1.47
N LYS A 36 -3.07 -19.03 1.79
CA LYS A 36 -3.08 -17.71 1.15
C LYS A 36 -2.24 -17.69 -0.13
N TYR A 37 -2.89 -17.26 -1.20
CA TYR A 37 -2.33 -17.01 -2.52
C TYR A 37 -2.52 -15.55 -2.90
N GLU A 38 -1.89 -15.13 -3.98
CA GLU A 38 -2.09 -13.81 -4.56
C GLU A 38 -2.27 -13.87 -6.06
N ILE A 39 -3.11 -12.97 -6.56
CA ILE A 39 -2.98 -12.44 -7.92
C ILE A 39 -2.20 -11.15 -7.80
N LYS A 40 -1.00 -11.14 -8.37
CA LYS A 40 -0.11 -9.99 -8.34
C LYS A 40 -0.03 -9.38 -9.74
N THR A 41 -0.26 -8.08 -9.80
CA THR A 41 -0.17 -7.27 -11.03
C THR A 41 1.29 -6.88 -11.30
N ASP A 42 1.57 -6.51 -12.55
CA ASP A 42 2.85 -5.91 -12.95
C ASP A 42 3.09 -4.49 -12.39
N THR A 43 2.07 -3.86 -11.81
CA THR A 43 2.17 -2.64 -10.98
C THR A 43 2.45 -2.93 -9.50
N ASP A 44 2.77 -4.18 -9.16
CA ASP A 44 3.06 -4.66 -7.80
C ASP A 44 1.86 -4.59 -6.82
N ARG A 45 0.65 -4.42 -7.34
CA ARG A 45 -0.60 -4.51 -6.58
C ARG A 45 -0.99 -5.97 -6.39
N ARG A 46 -1.61 -6.29 -5.25
CA ARG A 46 -1.91 -7.66 -4.84
C ARG A 46 -3.36 -7.82 -4.44
N THR A 47 -4.00 -8.85 -4.98
CA THR A 47 -5.28 -9.38 -4.48
C THR A 47 -4.99 -10.69 -3.77
N VAL A 48 -5.21 -10.74 -2.45
CA VAL A 48 -5.02 -11.95 -1.65
C VAL A 48 -6.24 -12.86 -1.80
N LEU A 49 -5.98 -14.14 -2.08
CA LEU A 49 -6.99 -15.20 -2.14
C LEU A 49 -6.74 -16.18 -0.98
N ASP A 50 -7.72 -16.34 -0.09
CA ASP A 50 -7.71 -17.38 0.95
C ASP A 50 -8.47 -18.60 0.42
N ILE A 51 -7.75 -19.69 0.18
CA ILE A 51 -8.28 -20.93 -0.38
C ILE A 51 -8.39 -21.96 0.74
N LYS A 52 -9.59 -22.51 0.93
CA LYS A 52 -9.83 -23.56 1.94
C LYS A 52 -10.58 -24.74 1.35
N LEU A 53 -10.36 -25.92 1.93
CA LEU A 53 -11.18 -27.09 1.67
C LEU A 53 -12.04 -27.35 2.92
N VAL A 54 -13.34 -27.09 2.81
CA VAL A 54 -14.30 -27.25 3.92
C VAL A 54 -15.31 -28.31 3.52
N ASN A 55 -15.36 -29.40 4.28
CA ASN A 55 -16.28 -30.53 4.01
C ASN A 55 -16.21 -31.05 2.55
N GLY A 56 -15.00 -31.10 1.98
CA GLY A 56 -14.76 -31.55 0.61
C GLY A 56 -15.11 -30.54 -0.49
N LYS A 57 -15.51 -29.31 -0.13
CA LYS A 57 -15.77 -28.21 -1.08
C LYS A 57 -14.65 -27.19 -1.03
N CYS A 58 -14.23 -26.70 -2.19
CA CYS A 58 -13.33 -25.55 -2.24
C CYS A 58 -14.12 -24.29 -1.91
N GLU A 59 -13.61 -23.52 -0.96
CA GLU A 59 -14.06 -22.17 -0.68
C GLU A 59 -12.90 -21.22 -0.98
N VAL A 60 -13.20 -20.09 -1.62
CA VAL A 60 -12.24 -19.03 -1.91
C VAL A 60 -12.82 -17.71 -1.45
N SER A 61 -12.05 -16.98 -0.64
CA SER A 61 -12.44 -15.66 -0.14
C SER A 61 -11.36 -14.62 -0.40
N VAL A 62 -11.80 -13.36 -0.47
CA VAL A 62 -10.97 -12.15 -0.51
C VAL A 62 -11.39 -11.24 0.64
N SER A 63 -10.65 -10.15 0.85
CA SER A 63 -11.03 -9.11 1.80
C SER A 63 -12.41 -8.52 1.52
N ASP A 64 -13.08 -8.01 2.55
CA ASP A 64 -14.39 -7.36 2.38
C ASP A 64 -14.29 -6.13 1.46
N TYR A 65 -13.14 -5.45 1.46
CA TYR A 65 -12.86 -4.37 0.51
C TYR A 65 -12.91 -4.86 -0.94
N VAL A 66 -12.14 -5.89 -1.28
CA VAL A 66 -12.13 -6.44 -2.66
C VAL A 66 -13.50 -6.99 -3.03
N LYS A 67 -14.17 -7.66 -2.08
CA LYS A 67 -15.52 -8.16 -2.27
C LYS A 67 -16.53 -7.06 -2.60
N ASN A 68 -16.42 -5.89 -1.99
CA ASN A 68 -17.26 -4.73 -2.33
C ASN A 68 -16.95 -4.18 -3.73
N GLN A 69 -15.68 -4.14 -4.13
CA GLN A 69 -15.26 -3.72 -5.48
C GLN A 69 -15.79 -4.65 -6.58
N MET A 70 -16.02 -5.92 -6.24
CA MET A 70 -16.56 -6.90 -7.20
C MET A 70 -17.99 -6.61 -7.65
N GLY A 71 -18.72 -5.67 -7.02
CA GLY A 71 -19.98 -5.14 -7.56
C GLY A 71 -21.08 -6.19 -7.77
N GLY A 72 -21.07 -7.28 -7.00
CA GLY A 72 -22.00 -8.40 -7.11
C GLY A 72 -21.48 -9.59 -7.94
N ASN A 73 -20.35 -9.45 -8.62
CA ASN A 73 -19.63 -10.61 -9.15
C ASN A 73 -19.14 -11.50 -8.00
N SER A 74 -19.01 -12.79 -8.25
CA SER A 74 -18.52 -13.75 -7.27
C SER A 74 -17.36 -14.59 -7.83
N MET A 75 -16.51 -15.05 -6.92
CA MET A 75 -15.58 -16.13 -7.24
C MET A 75 -16.32 -17.46 -7.18
N THR A 76 -16.01 -18.35 -8.11
CA THR A 76 -16.49 -19.72 -8.08
C THR A 76 -15.31 -20.66 -7.94
N ALA A 77 -15.47 -21.71 -7.13
CA ALA A 77 -14.42 -22.69 -6.92
C ALA A 77 -15.01 -24.09 -6.83
N GLU A 78 -14.36 -25.05 -7.48
CA GLU A 78 -14.69 -26.46 -7.40
C GLU A 78 -13.45 -27.26 -7.00
N TYR A 79 -13.68 -28.33 -6.25
CA TYR A 79 -12.68 -29.33 -5.93
C TYR A 79 -13.19 -30.71 -6.31
N SER A 80 -12.48 -31.40 -7.20
CA SER A 80 -12.78 -32.79 -7.54
C SER A 80 -11.50 -33.51 -7.97
N ASN A 81 -11.39 -34.80 -7.67
CA ASN A 81 -10.24 -35.62 -8.10
C ASN A 81 -8.87 -34.97 -7.84
N ARG A 82 -8.74 -34.31 -6.69
CA ARG A 82 -7.52 -33.61 -6.24
C ARG A 82 -7.10 -32.45 -7.15
N GLN A 83 -8.09 -31.83 -7.78
CA GLN A 83 -7.94 -30.70 -8.66
C GLN A 83 -8.84 -29.57 -8.16
N TYR A 84 -8.30 -28.37 -8.19
CA TYR A 84 -8.99 -27.12 -7.89
C TYR A 84 -9.19 -26.37 -9.20
N GLU A 85 -10.42 -25.93 -9.42
CA GLU A 85 -10.77 -25.02 -10.51
C GLU A 85 -11.39 -23.79 -9.89
N ILE A 86 -10.75 -22.63 -10.07
CA ILE A 86 -11.16 -21.38 -9.45
C ILE A 86 -11.32 -20.34 -10.56
N ALA A 87 -12.45 -19.65 -10.60
CA ALA A 87 -12.66 -18.49 -11.45
C ALA A 87 -12.73 -17.24 -10.57
N VAL A 88 -11.84 -16.29 -10.83
CA VAL A 88 -11.78 -15.00 -10.15
C VAL A 88 -12.20 -13.91 -11.12
N PRO A 89 -13.27 -13.13 -10.84
CA PRO A 89 -13.67 -12.07 -11.73
C PRO A 89 -12.61 -10.98 -11.77
N VAL A 90 -12.42 -10.37 -12.94
CA VAL A 90 -11.43 -9.30 -13.16
C VAL A 90 -11.66 -8.10 -12.23
N SER A 91 -12.89 -7.86 -11.78
CA SER A 91 -13.23 -6.82 -10.79
C SER A 91 -12.63 -7.06 -9.39
N ALA A 92 -12.15 -8.27 -9.10
CA ALA A 92 -11.38 -8.55 -7.88
C ALA A 92 -9.89 -8.22 -8.04
N VAL A 93 -9.43 -8.01 -9.27
CA VAL A 93 -8.03 -7.79 -9.61
C VAL A 93 -7.75 -6.30 -9.53
N LYS A 94 -6.71 -5.94 -8.78
CA LYS A 94 -6.23 -4.55 -8.76
C LYS A 94 -5.70 -4.13 -10.12
N GLN A 95 -5.53 -2.83 -10.31
CA GLN A 95 -5.13 -2.23 -11.58
C GLN A 95 -3.80 -2.82 -12.08
N TYR A 96 -3.72 -3.16 -13.36
CA TYR A 96 -2.54 -3.78 -14.01
C TYR A 96 -2.31 -3.20 -15.41
N ASN A 97 -1.07 -3.24 -15.91
CA ASN A 97 -0.72 -2.73 -17.24
C ASN A 97 -0.91 -3.79 -18.33
N GLU A 98 -0.19 -4.91 -18.24
CA GLU A 98 -0.07 -5.90 -19.30
C GLU A 98 -0.29 -7.33 -18.80
N SER A 99 0.24 -7.64 -17.61
CA SER A 99 0.31 -9.02 -17.14
C SER A 99 0.07 -9.18 -15.65
N LEU A 100 -0.35 -10.38 -15.30
CA LEU A 100 -0.59 -10.84 -13.95
C LEU A 100 0.30 -12.05 -13.64
N SER A 101 0.41 -12.35 -12.35
CA SER A 101 1.01 -13.56 -11.84
C SER A 101 0.17 -14.14 -10.72
N PHE A 102 0.25 -15.45 -10.55
CA PHE A 102 -0.43 -16.19 -9.49
C PHE A 102 0.59 -17.01 -8.69
N GLY A 103 0.50 -16.96 -7.37
CA GLY A 103 1.41 -17.72 -6.51
C GLY A 103 1.06 -17.62 -5.04
N TYR A 104 1.92 -18.15 -4.18
CA TYR A 104 1.76 -17.98 -2.74
C TYR A 104 1.92 -16.51 -2.35
N TYR A 105 1.12 -16.07 -1.39
CA TYR A 105 1.13 -14.69 -0.92
C TYR A 105 2.52 -14.25 -0.43
N LEU A 106 3.01 -13.11 -0.94
CA LEU A 106 4.34 -12.55 -0.64
C LEU A 106 5.54 -13.48 -0.94
N SER A 107 5.34 -14.50 -1.79
CA SER A 107 6.44 -15.31 -2.31
C SER A 107 7.30 -14.50 -3.28
N SER A 108 8.61 -14.71 -3.23
CA SER A 108 9.56 -14.10 -4.17
C SER A 108 9.44 -14.67 -5.60
N SER A 109 8.77 -15.81 -5.77
CA SER A 109 8.56 -16.44 -7.07
C SER A 109 7.10 -16.86 -7.22
N PRO A 110 6.41 -16.43 -8.29
CA PRO A 110 5.06 -16.88 -8.57
C PRO A 110 5.06 -18.34 -9.04
N LEU A 111 3.92 -19.01 -8.90
CA LEU A 111 3.70 -20.37 -9.42
C LEU A 111 3.37 -20.34 -10.91
N VAL A 112 2.70 -19.28 -11.36
CA VAL A 112 2.42 -18.98 -12.76
C VAL A 112 2.69 -17.50 -12.99
N SER A 113 3.50 -17.17 -13.99
CA SER A 113 3.80 -15.79 -14.40
C SER A 113 3.29 -15.52 -15.81
N ASN A 114 3.28 -14.25 -16.22
CA ASN A 114 2.90 -13.80 -17.55
C ASN A 114 1.50 -14.24 -17.96
N ILE A 115 0.55 -14.17 -17.02
CA ILE A 115 -0.86 -14.36 -17.30
C ILE A 115 -1.33 -13.08 -17.99
N VAL A 116 -1.61 -13.16 -19.28
CA VAL A 116 -2.05 -12.02 -20.10
C VAL A 116 -3.50 -12.19 -20.49
N ASN A 117 -4.20 -11.06 -20.65
CA ASN A 117 -5.55 -11.07 -21.19
C ASN A 117 -5.52 -11.57 -22.64
N ILE A 118 -6.21 -12.68 -22.92
CA ILE A 118 -6.29 -13.22 -24.28
C ILE A 118 -7.38 -12.53 -25.12
N ASP A 119 -8.38 -11.90 -24.49
CA ASP A 119 -9.37 -11.09 -25.18
C ASP A 119 -8.84 -9.66 -25.39
N LYS A 120 -8.35 -9.42 -26.60
CA LYS A 120 -7.83 -8.11 -27.01
C LYS A 120 -8.90 -7.04 -27.16
N ASN A 121 -10.17 -7.41 -27.16
CA ASN A 121 -11.30 -6.48 -27.29
C ASN A 121 -11.98 -6.21 -25.95
N SER A 122 -11.54 -6.83 -24.85
CA SER A 122 -12.16 -6.59 -23.56
C SER A 122 -11.93 -5.13 -23.14
N SER A 123 -12.96 -4.49 -22.61
CA SER A 123 -12.85 -3.18 -21.97
C SER A 123 -12.25 -3.27 -20.56
N HIS A 124 -12.06 -4.49 -20.05
CA HIS A 124 -11.57 -4.80 -18.73
C HIS A 124 -10.04 -4.94 -18.73
N GLY A 125 -9.35 -3.85 -18.36
CA GLY A 125 -8.01 -3.90 -17.77
C GLY A 125 -6.81 -3.94 -18.73
N ALA A 126 -6.27 -2.75 -18.94
CA ALA A 126 -4.85 -2.45 -19.08
C ALA A 126 -4.76 -0.96 -18.76
N ILE A 127 -3.93 -0.55 -17.79
CA ILE A 127 -3.84 0.84 -17.32
C ILE A 127 -3.47 1.83 -18.44
N ASN A 128 -2.91 1.38 -19.58
CA ASN A 128 -2.55 2.18 -20.78
C ASN A 128 -2.68 3.71 -20.58
N ASN A 129 -1.67 4.30 -19.93
CA ASN A 129 -1.51 5.74 -19.70
C ASN A 129 -2.54 6.46 -18.79
N ARG A 130 -3.05 5.81 -17.72
CA ARG A 130 -3.97 6.49 -16.77
C ARG A 130 -3.29 7.29 -15.66
N PHE A 131 -2.08 6.92 -15.23
CA PHE A 131 -1.40 7.71 -14.20
C PHE A 131 -1.02 9.10 -14.75
N SER A 132 -1.63 10.14 -14.19
CA SER A 132 -1.45 11.54 -14.61
C SER A 132 -0.86 12.42 -13.50
N GLY A 133 -0.41 11.81 -12.41
CA GLY A 133 0.02 12.48 -11.19
C GLY A 133 -0.86 12.09 -10.01
N ILE A 134 -0.52 12.64 -8.84
CA ILE A 134 -1.32 12.55 -7.62
C ILE A 134 -1.77 13.96 -7.25
N ALA A 135 -3.00 14.09 -6.77
CA ALA A 135 -3.54 15.35 -6.26
C ALA A 135 -4.18 15.12 -4.89
N TYR A 136 -3.78 15.94 -3.90
CA TYR A 136 -4.45 15.95 -2.61
C TYR A 136 -5.83 16.60 -2.75
N ASP A 137 -6.87 15.79 -2.90
CA ASP A 137 -8.25 16.25 -3.10
C ASP A 137 -9.31 15.47 -2.29
N GLY A 138 -8.88 14.50 -1.48
CA GLY A 138 -9.76 13.65 -0.69
C GLY A 138 -10.46 12.54 -1.48
N SER A 139 -10.17 12.43 -2.78
CA SER A 139 -10.34 11.21 -3.56
C SER A 139 -9.05 10.38 -3.50
N PHE A 140 -9.17 9.07 -3.70
CA PHE A 140 -8.04 8.15 -3.66
C PHE A 140 -7.84 7.39 -4.98
N GLY A 141 -8.62 7.75 -6.02
CA GLY A 141 -8.66 7.01 -7.28
C GLY A 141 -7.44 7.20 -8.17
N ASP A 142 -6.62 8.22 -7.93
CA ASP A 142 -5.33 8.45 -8.59
C ASP A 142 -4.24 7.50 -8.07
N TRP A 143 -4.33 7.09 -6.80
CA TRP A 143 -3.45 6.09 -6.18
C TRP A 143 -3.67 4.67 -6.69
N ASP A 144 -4.86 4.37 -7.19
CA ASP A 144 -5.22 3.06 -7.71
C ASP A 144 -4.29 2.60 -8.86
N ASP A 145 -3.82 3.54 -9.67
CA ASP A 145 -2.88 3.30 -10.77
C ASP A 145 -1.40 3.44 -10.35
N TYR A 146 -1.13 3.66 -9.06
CA TYR A 146 0.22 3.85 -8.52
C TYR A 146 0.67 2.67 -7.66
N ALA A 147 1.95 2.31 -7.76
CA ALA A 147 2.51 1.16 -7.06
C ALA A 147 2.51 1.39 -5.53
N HIS A 148 2.09 0.37 -4.78
CA HIS A 148 2.07 0.40 -3.31
C HIS A 148 3.02 -0.64 -2.73
N THR A 149 3.64 -0.29 -1.61
CA THR A 149 4.39 -1.19 -0.74
C THR A 149 3.45 -1.82 0.27
N ILE A 150 3.63 -3.10 0.56
CA ILE A 150 2.93 -3.80 1.64
C ILE A 150 3.57 -3.43 2.99
N ILE A 151 2.73 -3.16 3.99
CA ILE A 151 3.13 -2.93 5.38
C ILE A 151 2.49 -4.02 6.23
N GLU A 152 3.32 -4.79 6.92
CA GLU A 152 2.90 -5.94 7.71
C GLU A 152 2.78 -5.53 9.18
N TYR A 153 1.67 -5.88 9.84
CA TYR A 153 1.46 -5.50 11.25
C TYR A 153 2.27 -6.35 12.23
N SER A 154 2.58 -7.61 11.90
CA SER A 154 3.37 -8.47 12.80
C SER A 154 3.96 -9.72 12.15
N THR A 155 3.27 -10.36 11.21
CA THR A 155 3.72 -11.62 10.61
C THR A 155 3.08 -11.82 9.24
N GLN A 156 3.92 -12.11 8.25
CA GLN A 156 3.52 -12.43 6.88
C GLN A 156 2.36 -13.42 6.83
N GLY A 157 1.24 -13.02 6.23
CA GLY A 157 0.08 -13.89 6.07
C GLY A 157 -0.62 -14.27 7.38
N GLY A 158 -0.38 -13.53 8.48
CA GLY A 158 -1.07 -13.66 9.76
C GLY A 158 -2.56 -13.27 9.72
N VAL A 159 -3.13 -12.91 10.88
CA VAL A 159 -4.55 -12.54 11.02
C VAL A 159 -4.76 -11.11 10.49
N GLY A 160 -5.62 -10.96 9.47
CA GLY A 160 -5.91 -9.70 8.77
C GLY A 160 -5.26 -9.60 7.39
N ASP A 161 -5.72 -8.64 6.60
CA ASP A 161 -5.04 -8.22 5.36
C ASP A 161 -3.95 -7.20 5.71
N ASP A 162 -2.79 -7.33 5.07
CA ASP A 162 -1.69 -6.38 5.27
C ASP A 162 -2.06 -5.03 4.65
N SER A 163 -1.58 -3.95 5.26
CA SER A 163 -1.87 -2.59 4.78
C SER A 163 -1.02 -2.26 3.56
N GLU A 164 -1.45 -1.28 2.79
CA GLU A 164 -0.77 -0.84 1.57
C GLU A 164 -0.44 0.63 1.67
N ALA A 165 0.74 1.03 1.22
CA ALA A 165 1.13 2.43 1.27
C ALA A 165 2.03 2.84 0.11
N ALA A 166 1.95 4.11 -0.25
CA ALA A 166 2.70 4.67 -1.35
C ALA A 166 3.20 6.09 -1.02
N LEU A 167 4.27 6.47 -1.69
CA LEU A 167 4.81 7.83 -1.69
C LEU A 167 5.02 8.29 -3.12
N TYR A 168 4.71 9.56 -3.35
CA TYR A 168 4.95 10.27 -4.60
C TYR A 168 5.45 11.67 -4.28
N ALA A 169 6.28 12.27 -5.13
CA ALA A 169 6.67 13.66 -4.97
C ALA A 169 6.59 14.37 -6.32
N SER A 170 5.94 15.53 -6.31
CA SER A 170 5.79 16.41 -7.48
C SER A 170 5.55 17.84 -7.00
N ASP A 171 5.91 18.82 -7.83
CA ASP A 171 5.53 20.22 -7.65
C ASP A 171 5.89 20.83 -6.28
N GLY A 172 6.93 20.32 -5.63
CA GLY A 172 7.40 20.80 -4.32
C GLY A 172 6.68 20.18 -3.12
N TYR A 173 5.88 19.15 -3.34
CA TYR A 173 5.18 18.41 -2.30
C TYR A 173 5.56 16.92 -2.31
N ILE A 174 5.51 16.32 -1.12
CA ILE A 174 5.44 14.87 -0.95
C ILE A 174 4.00 14.51 -0.70
N TYR A 175 3.48 13.61 -1.52
CA TYR A 175 2.19 12.97 -1.33
C TYR A 175 2.40 11.58 -0.76
N GLY A 176 1.55 11.18 0.18
CA GLY A 176 1.57 9.82 0.68
C GLY A 176 0.17 9.29 0.89
N HIS A 177 0.02 7.99 0.65
CA HIS A 177 -1.25 7.29 0.78
C HIS A 177 -1.08 6.00 1.56
N VAL A 178 -2.07 5.67 2.39
CA VAL A 178 -2.16 4.41 3.11
C VAL A 178 -3.58 3.88 3.09
N LYS A 179 -3.72 2.61 2.72
CA LYS A 179 -4.93 1.82 2.86
C LYS A 179 -4.73 0.80 3.99
N SER A 180 -5.46 0.99 5.08
CA SER A 180 -5.42 0.15 6.28
C SER A 180 -6.65 -0.76 6.36
N PHE A 181 -6.42 -2.06 6.35
CA PHE A 181 -7.46 -3.07 6.61
C PHE A 181 -7.59 -3.42 8.10
N LEU A 182 -6.83 -2.72 8.97
CA LEU A 182 -7.01 -2.83 10.42
C LEU A 182 -8.30 -2.16 10.88
N HIS A 183 -8.76 -1.14 10.12
CA HIS A 183 -9.99 -0.39 10.35
C HIS A 183 -10.12 0.11 11.80
N LYS A 184 -9.01 0.64 12.35
CA LYS A 184 -8.90 0.94 13.79
C LYS A 184 -9.36 2.35 14.13
N THR A 185 -9.58 3.24 13.14
CA THR A 185 -10.00 4.62 13.40
C THR A 185 -11.45 4.73 13.87
N THR A 186 -12.27 3.73 13.58
CA THR A 186 -13.66 3.59 14.05
C THR A 186 -13.75 2.92 15.43
N ASP A 187 -12.72 2.14 15.81
CA ASP A 187 -12.67 1.33 17.04
C ASP A 187 -11.81 1.95 18.16
N GLY A 188 -11.85 3.27 18.29
CA GLY A 188 -11.24 4.00 19.41
C GLY A 188 -9.71 4.09 19.39
N ARG A 189 -9.06 3.72 18.29
CA ARG A 189 -7.62 3.94 18.05
C ARG A 189 -7.42 4.80 16.80
N ASN A 190 -6.17 5.09 16.46
CA ASN A 190 -5.80 5.67 15.18
C ASN A 190 -4.49 5.04 14.73
N GLU A 191 -4.53 4.30 13.63
CA GLU A 191 -3.37 3.63 13.05
C GLU A 191 -2.45 4.56 12.24
N PHE A 192 -2.98 5.68 11.77
CA PHE A 192 -2.25 6.64 10.94
C PHE A 192 -1.42 7.64 11.76
N SER A 193 -1.72 7.78 13.06
CA SER A 193 -1.03 8.71 13.96
C SER A 193 -0.28 8.00 15.09
N PRO A 194 0.99 8.32 15.33
CA PRO A 194 1.85 9.17 14.51
C PRO A 194 2.41 8.42 13.30
N PHE A 195 2.77 9.17 12.26
CA PHE A 195 3.66 8.70 11.19
C PHE A 195 4.89 9.60 11.09
N THR A 196 5.95 9.05 10.53
CA THR A 196 7.26 9.71 10.39
C THR A 196 7.64 9.81 8.93
N LEU A 197 8.13 10.98 8.51
CA LEU A 197 8.86 11.15 7.26
C LEU A 197 10.35 11.31 7.56
N ARG A 198 11.20 10.80 6.67
CA ARG A 198 12.63 11.13 6.66
C ARG A 198 13.18 11.30 5.26
N ALA A 199 14.23 12.10 5.15
CA ALA A 199 15.04 12.23 3.94
C ALA A 199 16.26 11.30 3.97
N ASN A 200 16.67 10.80 2.80
CA ASN A 200 17.97 10.16 2.54
C ASN A 200 18.36 9.02 3.50
N SER A 201 17.37 8.29 4.04
CA SER A 201 17.60 7.24 5.04
C SER A 201 18.43 7.68 6.24
N ASN A 202 18.22 8.92 6.67
CA ASN A 202 18.93 9.54 7.78
C ASN A 202 17.95 9.99 8.86
N ASP A 203 18.08 9.41 10.05
CA ASP A 203 17.18 9.70 11.17
C ASP A 203 17.34 11.15 11.70
N LYS A 204 18.46 11.82 11.40
CA LYS A 204 18.64 13.26 11.71
C LYS A 204 17.77 14.17 10.84
N THR A 205 17.38 13.70 9.66
CA THR A 205 16.47 14.40 8.74
C THR A 205 15.11 13.73 8.79
N SER A 206 14.57 13.59 10.01
CA SER A 206 13.28 12.96 10.27
C SER A 206 12.35 13.90 11.02
N ILE A 207 11.06 13.74 10.79
CA ILE A 207 9.98 14.45 11.47
C ILE A 207 8.81 13.49 11.67
N SER A 208 8.20 13.54 12.84
CA SER A 208 6.94 12.85 13.11
C SER A 208 5.82 13.87 13.25
N PHE A 209 4.63 13.52 12.78
CA PHE A 209 3.52 14.46 12.75
C PHE A 209 2.50 14.22 13.85
N ARG A 210 1.97 15.34 14.35
CA ARG A 210 0.69 15.43 15.06
C ARG A 210 -0.35 16.03 14.13
N PHE A 211 -1.61 15.63 14.34
CA PHE A 211 -2.76 16.17 13.62
C PHE A 211 -3.43 17.23 14.48
N VAL A 212 -3.70 18.39 13.89
CA VAL A 212 -4.46 19.49 14.50
C VAL A 212 -5.57 19.92 13.56
N THR A 213 -6.65 20.51 14.06
CA THR A 213 -7.62 21.19 13.21
C THR A 213 -7.45 22.70 13.35
N VAL A 214 -7.80 23.41 12.27
CA VAL A 214 -7.72 24.86 12.20
C VAL A 214 -9.09 25.37 11.78
N ASP A 215 -9.68 26.26 12.56
CA ASP A 215 -10.97 26.86 12.21
C ASP A 215 -10.82 27.98 11.15
N SER A 216 -11.94 28.55 10.72
CA SER A 216 -11.94 29.62 9.70
C SER A 216 -11.21 30.89 10.13
N ASP A 217 -11.04 31.12 11.43
CA ASP A 217 -10.33 32.27 12.00
C ASP A 217 -8.83 31.95 12.22
N GLY A 218 -8.40 30.73 11.88
CA GLY A 218 -7.03 30.26 12.04
C GLY A 218 -6.71 29.74 13.44
N ASN A 219 -7.69 29.58 14.33
CA ASN A 219 -7.43 29.06 15.67
C ASN A 219 -7.17 27.56 15.62
N ILE A 220 -6.20 27.13 16.42
CA ILE A 220 -5.71 25.75 16.42
C ILE A 220 -6.38 24.96 17.54
N ASP A 221 -7.06 23.87 17.18
CA ASP A 221 -7.35 22.79 18.13
C ASP A 221 -6.22 21.77 18.07
N TRP A 222 -5.42 21.73 19.14
CA TRP A 222 -4.28 20.84 19.28
C TRP A 222 -4.65 19.40 19.61
N ASN A 223 -5.90 19.15 20.04
CA ASN A 223 -6.37 17.83 20.43
C ASN A 223 -7.70 17.51 19.73
N PRO A 224 -7.74 17.57 18.38
CA PRO A 224 -8.94 17.23 17.68
C PRO A 224 -9.25 15.75 17.88
N LYS A 225 -10.52 15.39 17.68
CA LYS A 225 -10.92 13.98 17.67
C LYS A 225 -10.28 13.29 16.47
N ILE A 226 -9.39 12.34 16.73
CA ILE A 226 -8.71 11.53 15.71
C ILE A 226 -9.02 10.03 15.83
N THR A 227 -9.92 9.65 16.74
CA THR A 227 -10.38 8.27 16.97
C THR A 227 -11.91 8.24 17.04
N ASN A 228 -12.51 7.07 16.81
CA ASN A 228 -13.96 6.91 16.64
C ASN A 228 -14.53 7.88 15.61
N LEU A 229 -13.83 8.04 14.49
CA LEU A 229 -14.27 8.90 13.40
C LEU A 229 -15.56 8.33 12.80
N SER A 230 -16.51 9.19 12.46
CA SER A 230 -17.68 8.75 11.69
C SER A 230 -17.27 8.41 10.26
N GLU A 231 -18.03 7.55 9.58
CA GLU A 231 -17.76 7.28 8.16
C GLU A 231 -17.63 8.56 7.33
N GLY A 232 -16.65 8.59 6.42
CA GLY A 232 -16.34 9.72 5.56
C GLY A 232 -14.97 10.37 5.81
N ASN A 233 -14.73 11.48 5.10
CA ASN A 233 -13.44 12.17 5.10
C ASN A 233 -13.32 13.20 6.24
N HIS A 234 -12.18 13.17 6.92
CA HIS A 234 -11.80 14.11 7.99
C HIS A 234 -10.44 14.72 7.66
N GLU A 235 -10.40 16.03 7.44
CA GLU A 235 -9.17 16.76 7.14
C GLU A 235 -8.52 17.32 8.42
N PHE A 236 -7.19 17.23 8.49
CA PHE A 236 -6.36 17.81 9.54
C PHE A 236 -5.16 18.54 8.92
N THR A 237 -4.53 19.38 9.73
CA THR A 237 -3.24 20.01 9.45
C THR A 237 -2.12 19.23 10.11
N LEU A 238 -1.02 19.04 9.38
CA LEU A 238 0.18 18.36 9.85
C LEU A 238 1.13 19.34 10.52
N VAL A 239 1.47 19.10 11.79
CA VAL A 239 2.47 19.85 12.53
C VAL A 239 3.51 18.90 13.11
N ASP A 240 4.72 19.39 13.36
CA ASP A 240 5.74 18.61 14.08
C ASP A 240 5.20 18.19 15.45
N ILE A 241 5.31 16.90 15.78
CA ILE A 241 4.92 16.36 17.09
C ILE A 241 5.70 17.01 18.24
N GLY A 242 6.90 17.53 17.96
CA GLY A 242 7.73 18.29 18.90
C GLY A 242 7.30 19.75 19.09
N SER A 243 6.32 20.25 18.34
CA SER A 243 5.82 21.62 18.50
C SER A 243 5.10 21.82 19.84
N TRP A 244 5.37 22.97 20.47
CA TRP A 244 4.69 23.38 21.69
C TRP A 244 3.22 23.69 21.41
N THR A 245 2.32 23.18 22.25
CA THR A 245 0.86 23.42 22.16
C THR A 245 0.46 24.82 22.67
N THR A 246 1.36 25.80 22.56
CA THR A 246 1.19 27.16 23.08
C THR A 246 0.70 28.14 22.04
N TYR A 247 0.91 27.84 20.75
CA TYR A 247 0.35 28.64 19.66
C TYR A 247 -1.17 28.48 19.66
N LYS A 248 -1.89 29.60 19.63
CA LYS A 248 -3.35 29.62 19.60
C LYS A 248 -3.88 29.79 18.19
N ASN A 249 -3.10 30.42 17.32
CA ASN A 249 -3.48 30.73 15.96
C ASN A 249 -2.35 30.41 14.98
N VAL A 250 -2.68 30.01 13.76
CA VAL A 250 -1.69 29.71 12.70
C VAL A 250 -0.86 30.92 12.29
N SER A 251 -1.34 32.14 12.60
CA SER A 251 -0.59 33.39 12.38
C SER A 251 0.40 33.74 13.49
N ASP A 252 0.44 32.97 14.59
CA ASP A 252 1.38 33.21 15.67
C ASP A 252 2.83 33.05 15.18
N GLU A 253 3.72 33.96 15.58
CA GLU A 253 5.11 33.99 15.12
C GLU A 253 5.84 32.68 15.47
N GLY A 254 6.38 32.03 14.43
CA GLY A 254 7.11 30.77 14.57
C GLY A 254 6.26 29.50 14.48
N PHE A 255 4.93 29.61 14.35
CA PHE A 255 4.10 28.46 14.00
C PHE A 255 4.46 27.96 12.58
N ILE A 256 4.54 26.64 12.42
CA ILE A 256 4.82 25.98 11.14
C ILE A 256 3.89 24.76 11.01
N ASP A 257 2.94 24.85 10.09
CA ASP A 257 2.31 23.68 9.49
C ASP A 257 3.19 23.13 8.37
N TYR A 258 3.18 21.83 8.15
CA TYR A 258 3.94 21.18 7.08
C TYR A 258 3.06 20.77 5.90
N GLY A 259 1.75 20.75 6.07
CA GLY A 259 0.81 20.36 5.03
C GLY A 259 -0.49 19.84 5.62
N LYS A 260 -1.19 19.01 4.85
CA LYS A 260 -2.53 18.53 5.15
C LYS A 260 -2.62 17.02 5.06
N ILE A 261 -3.64 16.48 5.72
CA ILE A 261 -3.94 15.06 5.75
C ILE A 261 -5.45 14.86 5.77
N THR A 262 -5.96 13.96 4.94
CA THR A 262 -7.32 13.47 4.97
C THR A 262 -7.31 12.02 5.43
N ILE A 263 -8.13 11.71 6.43
CA ILE A 263 -8.45 10.35 6.85
C ILE A 263 -9.88 10.06 6.41
N SER A 264 -10.06 9.04 5.56
CA SER A 264 -11.34 8.46 5.22
C SER A 264 -11.61 7.27 6.13
N ALA A 265 -12.53 7.43 7.07
CA ALA A 265 -13.02 6.30 7.86
C ALA A 265 -14.08 5.55 7.04
N GLY A 266 -13.80 4.30 6.68
CA GLY A 266 -14.71 3.49 5.89
C GLY A 266 -15.55 2.54 6.75
N SER A 267 -16.15 1.53 6.14
CA SER A 267 -16.77 0.40 6.85
C SER A 267 -16.01 -0.92 6.65
N THR A 268 -15.02 -0.93 5.75
CA THR A 268 -14.23 -2.12 5.37
C THR A 268 -12.73 -1.88 5.35
N CYS A 269 -12.31 -0.62 5.18
CA CYS A 269 -10.93 -0.17 5.37
C CYS A 269 -10.95 1.30 5.75
N ASP A 270 -9.87 1.76 6.37
CA ASP A 270 -9.60 3.18 6.49
C ASP A 270 -8.53 3.58 5.48
N GLU A 271 -8.66 4.77 4.89
CA GLU A 271 -7.68 5.32 3.96
C GLU A 271 -7.15 6.65 4.49
N MET A 272 -5.89 6.94 4.21
CA MET A 272 -5.25 8.21 4.53
C MET A 272 -4.53 8.71 3.29
N GLU A 273 -4.70 9.99 2.98
CA GLU A 273 -3.87 10.72 2.04
C GLU A 273 -3.30 11.97 2.72
N TYR A 274 -2.05 12.33 2.42
CA TYR A 274 -1.47 13.58 2.87
C TYR A 274 -0.62 14.24 1.80
N GLU A 275 -0.45 15.55 1.93
CA GLU A 275 0.57 16.32 1.25
C GLU A 275 1.46 17.05 2.27
N VAL A 276 2.75 17.12 1.99
CA VAL A 276 3.73 17.82 2.82
C VAL A 276 4.65 18.70 1.97
N ASP A 277 4.78 19.97 2.34
CA ASP A 277 5.62 20.96 1.69
C ASP A 277 7.12 20.61 1.87
N MET A 278 7.80 20.34 0.75
CA MET A 278 9.20 19.95 0.75
C MET A 278 10.14 21.08 1.15
N LYS A 279 9.79 22.35 0.90
CA LYS A 279 10.62 23.49 1.33
C LYS A 279 10.58 23.64 2.84
N LYS A 280 9.40 23.48 3.45
CA LYS A 280 9.26 23.50 4.91
C LYS A 280 10.02 22.34 5.55
N LEU A 281 9.94 21.14 4.98
CA LEU A 281 10.74 19.99 5.41
C LEU A 281 12.25 20.22 5.26
N ALA A 282 12.72 20.69 4.10
CA ALA A 282 14.13 20.95 3.86
C ALA A 282 14.70 21.94 4.88
N LYS A 283 13.96 23.03 5.16
CA LYS A 283 14.30 23.98 6.21
C LYS A 283 14.35 23.34 7.60
N LYS A 284 13.39 22.46 7.93
CA LYS A 284 13.38 21.72 9.20
C LYS A 284 14.59 20.79 9.34
N PHE A 285 15.02 20.19 8.25
CA PHE A 285 16.13 19.25 8.20
C PHE A 285 17.50 19.91 8.04
N ASP A 286 17.55 21.24 7.87
CA ASP A 286 18.77 22.00 7.59
C ASP A 286 19.52 21.47 6.36
N ILE A 287 18.78 21.21 5.28
CA ILE A 287 19.28 20.78 3.98
C ILE A 287 18.69 21.62 2.85
N GLU A 288 19.34 21.63 1.70
CA GLU A 288 18.73 22.19 0.49
C GLU A 288 17.66 21.26 -0.07
N ILE A 289 16.61 21.81 -0.69
CA ILE A 289 15.50 20.99 -1.22
C ILE A 289 15.97 19.95 -2.26
N ASN A 290 16.99 20.28 -3.05
CA ASN A 290 17.58 19.39 -4.05
C ASN A 290 18.45 18.27 -3.45
N GLU A 291 18.75 18.34 -2.15
CA GLU A 291 19.47 17.30 -1.42
C GLU A 291 18.54 16.19 -0.93
N MET A 292 17.21 16.39 -0.94
CA MET A 292 16.19 15.44 -0.46
C MET A 292 15.94 14.25 -1.41
N LYS A 293 16.99 13.62 -1.94
CA LYS A 293 16.94 12.62 -3.05
C LYS A 293 16.02 11.43 -2.83
N VAL A 294 15.87 11.02 -1.57
CA VAL A 294 15.02 9.91 -1.15
C VAL A 294 14.13 10.41 -0.01
N VAL A 295 12.85 10.06 -0.07
CA VAL A 295 11.88 10.30 1.00
C VAL A 295 11.35 8.95 1.46
N GLU A 296 11.27 8.75 2.76
CA GLU A 296 10.73 7.53 3.34
C GLU A 296 9.68 7.86 4.40
N ALA A 297 8.63 7.05 4.46
CA ALA A 297 7.56 7.14 5.45
C ALA A 297 7.49 5.87 6.30
N LYS A 298 7.25 6.03 7.60
CA LYS A 298 6.94 4.93 8.52
C LYS A 298 5.65 5.21 9.26
N TYR A 299 4.74 4.25 9.24
CA TYR A 299 3.42 4.31 9.87
C TYR A 299 3.42 3.46 11.13
N ILE A 300 3.74 4.10 12.26
CA ILE A 300 4.22 3.43 13.48
C ILE A 300 3.22 2.43 14.05
N ASN A 301 1.92 2.71 13.95
CA ASN A 301 0.87 1.84 14.47
C ASN A 301 0.35 0.81 13.45
N ILE A 302 0.91 0.80 12.23
CA ILE A 302 0.55 -0.15 11.16
C ILE A 302 1.65 -1.20 10.98
N GLY A 303 2.92 -0.80 10.93
CA GLY A 303 4.04 -1.73 10.76
C GLY A 303 5.41 -1.08 10.84
N ASP A 304 6.45 -1.91 10.71
CA ASP A 304 7.83 -1.48 10.88
C ASP A 304 8.51 -1.05 9.58
N GLU A 305 7.87 -1.32 8.44
CA GLU A 305 8.36 -1.06 7.09
C GLU A 305 8.48 0.44 6.80
N TRP A 306 9.53 0.80 6.06
CA TRP A 306 9.69 2.13 5.48
C TRP A 306 9.23 2.10 4.03
N VAL A 307 8.18 2.85 3.73
CA VAL A 307 7.73 3.12 2.35
C VAL A 307 8.68 4.13 1.75
N THR A 308 9.21 3.87 0.56
CA THR A 308 10.28 4.67 -0.04
C THR A 308 9.87 5.26 -1.38
N TYR A 309 10.11 6.56 -1.55
CA TYR A 309 10.14 7.23 -2.83
C TYR A 309 11.56 7.73 -3.10
N ALA A 310 12.06 7.51 -4.31
CA ALA A 310 13.40 7.96 -4.72
C ALA A 310 13.30 8.52 -6.13
N GLY A 311 13.24 9.85 -6.22
CA GLY A 311 12.96 10.54 -7.47
C GLY A 311 12.94 12.07 -7.42
N THR A 312 13.35 12.71 -6.32
CA THR A 312 13.25 14.17 -6.20
C THR A 312 14.38 14.89 -6.97
N SER A 313 14.35 14.83 -8.30
CA SER A 313 15.14 15.74 -9.13
C SER A 313 14.25 16.91 -9.50
N THR A 314 14.50 18.08 -8.91
CA THR A 314 13.79 19.34 -9.15
C THR A 314 14.11 19.96 -10.52
N GLY A 315 13.92 19.19 -11.60
CA GLY A 315 14.02 19.64 -12.98
C GLY A 315 12.64 19.67 -13.66
N PRO A 316 12.30 20.66 -14.50
CA PRO A 316 10.97 20.75 -15.15
C PRO A 316 10.62 19.60 -16.11
N VAL A 317 11.52 18.66 -16.36
CA VAL A 317 11.33 17.52 -17.26
C VAL A 317 12.16 16.33 -16.78
N ALA A 318 11.61 15.51 -15.90
CA ALA A 318 11.97 14.10 -15.67
C ALA A 318 10.90 13.50 -14.74
N GLY A 319 9.84 12.86 -15.21
CA GLY A 319 9.85 11.79 -16.20
C GLY A 319 9.77 10.47 -15.43
N VAL A 320 8.52 10.03 -15.22
CA VAL A 320 8.07 8.73 -14.70
C VAL A 320 9.13 7.63 -14.77
N ALA A 321 9.56 7.13 -13.60
CA ALA A 321 9.88 5.73 -13.32
C ALA A 321 10.67 5.64 -11.99
N ILE A 322 10.69 4.43 -11.42
CA ILE A 322 11.63 3.92 -10.39
C ILE A 322 11.03 3.76 -8.98
N SER A 323 9.89 3.07 -8.86
CA SER A 323 9.61 2.24 -7.68
C SER A 323 10.24 0.83 -7.83
N CYS A 324 10.36 0.29 -9.05
CA CYS A 324 10.92 -1.06 -9.28
C CYS A 324 12.46 -1.12 -9.24
N LEU A 325 13.17 -0.08 -9.69
CA LEU A 325 14.64 -0.05 -9.70
C LEU A 325 15.23 0.31 -8.31
N THR A 326 14.44 0.91 -7.43
CA THR A 326 14.86 1.38 -6.10
C THR A 326 14.91 0.26 -5.09
N VAL A 327 14.01 -0.73 -5.13
CA VAL A 327 14.17 -1.94 -4.31
C VAL A 327 15.47 -2.67 -4.66
N ALA A 328 15.78 -2.86 -5.95
CA ALA A 328 17.04 -3.46 -6.38
C ALA A 328 18.26 -2.61 -6.01
N GLY A 329 18.18 -1.28 -6.18
CA GLY A 329 19.25 -0.34 -5.83
C GLY A 329 19.53 -0.25 -4.33
N VAL A 330 18.49 -0.21 -3.49
CA VAL A 330 18.58 -0.21 -2.03
C VAL A 330 19.07 -1.56 -1.53
N LEU A 331 18.62 -2.67 -2.10
CA LEU A 331 19.15 -4.01 -1.79
C LEU A 331 20.63 -4.15 -2.17
N LEU A 332 21.05 -3.62 -3.33
CA LEU A 332 22.45 -3.59 -3.76
C LEU A 332 23.31 -2.69 -2.87
N TYR A 333 22.79 -1.53 -2.45
CA TYR A 333 23.46 -0.62 -1.52
C TYR A 333 23.63 -1.25 -0.13
N ARG A 334 22.57 -1.86 0.42
CA ARG A 334 22.62 -2.60 1.70
C ARG A 334 23.62 -3.75 1.63
N LYS A 335 23.66 -4.51 0.53
CA LYS A 335 24.62 -5.61 0.31
C LYS A 335 26.08 -5.13 0.24
N ARG A 336 26.34 -3.96 -0.37
CA ARG A 336 27.68 -3.34 -0.40
C ARG A 336 28.14 -2.87 0.98
N LYS A 337 27.24 -2.31 1.79
CA LYS A 337 27.58 -1.82 3.15
C LYS A 337 27.95 -2.98 4.08
N VAL A 338 27.21 -4.09 4.02
CA VAL A 338 27.52 -5.32 4.80
C VAL A 338 28.87 -5.93 4.38
N ASN A 339 29.14 -6.03 3.07
CA ASN A 339 30.40 -6.59 2.58
C ASN A 339 31.63 -5.73 2.90
N ASN A 340 31.47 -4.41 3.04
CA ASN A 340 32.58 -3.53 3.43
C ASN A 340 32.89 -3.64 4.93
N VAL A 341 31.90 -3.90 5.79
CA VAL A 341 32.11 -4.17 7.22
C VAL A 341 32.86 -5.49 7.43
N VAL A 342 32.55 -6.52 6.63
CA VAL A 342 33.22 -7.85 6.70
C VAL A 342 34.66 -7.81 6.16
N LYS A 343 35.00 -6.85 5.28
CA LYS A 343 36.37 -6.69 4.76
C LYS A 343 37.31 -5.90 5.66
N THR A 344 36.81 -5.26 6.71
CA THR A 344 37.59 -4.48 7.69
C THR A 344 37.64 -5.13 9.08
N ALA A 345 37.25 -6.40 9.20
CA ALA A 345 37.38 -7.20 10.41
C ALA A 345 38.56 -8.18 10.31
#